data_AF-A0A1B6IM06-F1
#
_entry.id   AF-A0A1B6IM06-F1
#
_cell.length_a   1.000
_cell.length_b   1.000
_cell.length_c   1.000
_cell.angle_alpha   90.00
_cell.angle_beta   90.00
_cell.angle_gamma   90.00
#
_symmetry.space_group_name_H-M   'P 1'
#
loop_
_entity.id
_entity.type
_entity.pdbx_description
1 polymer ?
#
loop_
_entity_poly.entity_id
_entity_poly.type
_entity_poly.pdbx_seq_one_letter_code
_entity_poly.pdbx_strand_id
1 'polypeptide(L)'
;RLVIRNVTYDHQGEYVCRVVNLIGGRERMVQSEAVSLQVVGAPQILREGGEDASVEVVVMRGQPALLRQVVCADPRPRRVVWEWGSLQLAAGQGQGRYHAEEL
;
A
#
# COMPACT_ATOMS: atom_id res chain seq x y z
N ARG A 1 14.12 12.60 -20.19
CA ARG A 1 13.62 13.21 -18.93
C ARG A 1 12.36 12.47 -18.52
N LEU A 2 12.33 11.86 -17.34
CA LEU A 2 11.12 11.26 -16.77
C LEU A 2 10.27 12.35 -16.11
N VAL A 3 8.96 12.33 -16.36
CA VAL A 3 7.99 13.23 -15.71
C VAL A 3 6.80 12.39 -15.30
N ILE A 4 6.57 12.29 -13.99
CA ILE A 4 5.40 11.63 -13.40
C ILE A 4 4.45 12.73 -12.94
N ARG A 5 3.21 12.72 -13.42
CA ARG A 5 2.17 13.67 -13.01
C ARG A 5 1.22 12.95 -12.05
N ASN A 6 0.59 13.71 -11.14
CA ASN A 6 -0.37 13.17 -10.17
C ASN A 6 0.23 12.01 -9.35
N VAL A 7 1.39 12.25 -8.73
CA VAL A 7 2.12 11.26 -7.94
C VAL A 7 1.24 10.72 -6.81
N THR A 8 1.14 9.40 -6.72
CA THR A 8 0.51 8.62 -5.65
C THR A 8 1.55 7.75 -4.94
N TYR A 9 1.18 7.10 -3.84
CA TYR A 9 2.09 6.19 -3.13
C TYR A 9 2.60 5.04 -4.01
N ASP A 10 1.87 4.64 -5.06
CA ASP A 10 2.34 3.59 -6.01
C ASP A 10 3.61 3.99 -6.77
N HIS A 11 3.93 5.28 -6.80
CA HIS A 11 5.14 5.79 -7.45
C HIS A 11 6.34 5.86 -6.50
N GLN A 12 6.14 5.63 -5.20
CA GLN A 12 7.23 5.64 -4.22
C GLN A 12 8.24 4.54 -4.52
N GLY A 13 9.53 4.85 -4.40
CA GLY A 13 10.60 3.88 -4.60
C GLY A 13 11.88 4.50 -5.15
N GLU A 14 12.78 3.62 -5.60
CA GLU A 14 14.09 3.97 -6.12
C GLU A 14 14.07 4.02 -7.65
N TYR A 15 14.56 5.12 -8.21
CA TYR A 15 14.66 5.33 -9.65
C TYR A 15 16.11 5.38 -10.07
N VAL A 16 16.44 4.61 -11.12
CA VAL A 16 17.79 4.55 -11.68
C VAL A 16 17.75 4.75 -13.19
N CYS A 17 18.76 5.43 -13.72
CA CYS A 17 18.97 5.50 -15.15
C CYS A 17 19.91 4.37 -15.56
N ARG A 18 19.53 3.59 -16.58
CA ARG A 18 20.30 2.45 -17.07
C ARG A 18 20.57 2.59 -18.55
N VAL A 19 21.83 2.41 -18.93
CA VAL A 19 22.25 2.32 -20.33
C VAL A 19 22.71 0.90 -20.64
N VAL A 20 22.31 0.40 -21.80
CA VAL A 20 22.74 -0.91 -22.31
C VAL A 20 23.30 -0.70 -23.71
N ASN A 21 24.53 -1.16 -23.93
CA ASN A 21 25.20 -1.15 -25.22
C ASN A 21 25.46 -2.59 -25.68
N LEU A 22 25.37 -2.84 -26.98
CA LEU A 22 25.75 -4.11 -27.59
C LEU A 22 27.09 -3.93 -28.30
N ILE A 23 28.15 -4.53 -27.77
CA ILE A 23 29.51 -4.42 -28.33
C ILE A 23 29.99 -5.83 -28.69
N GLY A 24 30.17 -6.10 -29.98
CA GLY A 24 30.58 -7.42 -30.46
C GLY A 24 29.60 -8.54 -30.11
N GLY A 25 28.28 -8.24 -30.14
CA GLY A 25 27.22 -9.20 -29.78
C GLY A 25 27.05 -9.46 -28.29
N ARG A 26 27.77 -8.74 -27.41
CA ARG A 26 27.62 -8.85 -25.95
C ARG A 26 27.04 -7.57 -25.37
N GLU A 27 26.06 -7.73 -24.48
CA GLU A 27 25.50 -6.60 -23.74
C GLU A 27 26.49 -6.10 -22.67
N ARG A 28 26.60 -4.78 -22.57
CA ARG A 28 27.31 -4.05 -21.53
C ARG A 28 26.35 -3.06 -20.92
N MET A 29 26.20 -3.13 -19.60
CA MET A 29 25.22 -2.35 -18.85
C MET A 29 25.92 -1.50 -17.79
N VAL A 30 25.50 -0.24 -17.67
CA VAL A 30 25.91 0.68 -16.60
C VAL A 30 24.67 1.35 -16.04
N GLN A 31 24.66 1.59 -14.73
CA GLN A 31 23.57 2.22 -14.01
C GLN A 31 24.05 3.47 -13.27
N SER A 32 23.19 4.48 -13.16
CA SER A 32 23.43 5.64 -12.29
C SER A 32 23.29 5.27 -10.81
N GLU A 33 23.65 6.22 -9.94
CA GLU A 33 23.16 6.23 -8.56
C GLU A 33 21.62 6.28 -8.54
N ALA A 34 21.03 5.76 -7.46
CA ALA A 34 19.60 5.73 -7.28
C ALA A 34 19.06 7.08 -6.77
N VAL A 35 17.86 7.42 -7.19
CA VAL A 35 17.09 8.56 -6.70
C VAL A 35 15.88 8.04 -5.95
N SER A 36 15.82 8.29 -4.66
CA SER A 36 14.70 7.93 -3.79
C SER A 36 13.54 8.91 -3.95
N LEU A 37 12.36 8.41 -4.32
CA LEU A 37 11.11 9.16 -4.30
C LEU A 37 10.28 8.76 -3.08
N GLN A 38 10.16 9.67 -2.10
CA GLN A 38 9.24 9.53 -0.98
C GLN A 38 7.99 10.37 -1.22
N VAL A 39 6.82 9.75 -1.06
CA VAL A 39 5.53 10.41 -1.22
C VAL A 39 4.96 10.71 0.16
N VAL A 40 4.49 11.95 0.34
CA VAL A 40 3.88 12.43 1.58
C VAL A 40 2.48 12.93 1.27
N GLY A 41 1.49 12.53 2.07
CA GLY A 41 0.11 12.89 1.78
C GLY A 41 -0.92 12.18 2.66
N ALA A 42 -2.20 12.43 2.37
CA ALA A 42 -3.29 11.79 3.06
C ALA A 42 -3.26 10.25 2.88
N PRO A 43 -3.84 9.47 3.82
CA PRO A 43 -3.86 8.02 3.72
C PRO A 43 -4.54 7.52 2.44
N GLN A 44 -3.94 6.53 1.77
CA GLN A 44 -4.48 5.86 0.59
C GLN A 44 -4.56 4.34 0.81
N ILE A 45 -5.69 3.75 0.45
CA ILE A 45 -5.89 2.31 0.48
C ILE A 45 -5.20 1.73 -0.76
N LEU A 46 -4.14 0.94 -0.56
CA LEU A 46 -3.54 0.19 -1.64
C LEU A 46 -4.30 -1.14 -1.81
N ARG A 47 -4.87 -1.33 -3.00
CA ARG A 47 -5.50 -2.58 -3.39
C ARG A 47 -4.48 -3.44 -4.12
N GLU A 48 -4.03 -4.52 -3.50
CA GLU A 48 -3.23 -5.55 -4.19
C GLU A 48 -4.10 -6.16 -5.31
N GLY A 49 -3.86 -5.76 -6.56
CA GLY A 49 -4.63 -6.21 -7.74
C GLY A 49 -5.38 -5.11 -8.51
N GLY A 50 -5.28 -3.83 -8.11
CA GLY A 50 -5.90 -2.71 -8.83
C GLY A 50 -7.32 -2.38 -8.36
N GLU A 51 -8.06 -1.58 -9.15
CA GLU A 51 -9.40 -1.06 -8.80
C GLU A 51 -10.44 -2.17 -8.56
N ASP A 52 -10.24 -3.36 -9.15
CA ASP A 52 -11.16 -4.51 -9.06
C ASP A 52 -10.82 -5.51 -7.94
N ALA A 53 -9.77 -5.27 -7.13
CA ALA A 53 -9.43 -6.18 -6.04
C ALA A 53 -10.37 -5.97 -4.83
N SER A 54 -11.42 -6.78 -4.75
CA SER A 54 -12.20 -6.94 -3.53
C SER A 54 -11.44 -7.84 -2.54
N VAL A 55 -11.18 -7.34 -1.33
CA VAL A 55 -10.70 -8.18 -0.23
C VAL A 55 -11.92 -8.81 0.43
N GLU A 56 -12.45 -9.86 -0.19
CA GLU A 56 -13.49 -10.67 0.42
C GLU A 56 -12.89 -11.67 1.40
N VAL A 57 -13.39 -11.67 2.64
CA VAL A 57 -13.01 -12.64 3.66
C VAL A 57 -14.18 -13.58 3.87
N VAL A 58 -14.00 -14.84 3.45
CA VAL A 58 -15.00 -15.90 3.61
C VAL A 58 -14.55 -16.84 4.72
N VAL A 59 -15.40 -17.04 5.73
CA VAL A 59 -15.14 -17.96 6.83
C VAL A 59 -16.34 -18.86 7.11
N MET A 60 -16.08 -20.03 7.67
CA MET A 60 -17.13 -20.93 8.14
C MET A 60 -17.81 -20.36 9.39
N ARG A 61 -19.11 -20.62 9.53
CA ARG A 61 -19.88 -20.18 10.70
C ARG A 61 -19.23 -20.70 11.99
N GLY A 62 -18.98 -19.78 12.93
CA GLY A 62 -18.37 -20.08 14.23
C GLY A 62 -16.84 -20.01 14.24
N GLN A 63 -16.19 -19.86 13.09
CA GLN A 63 -14.76 -19.61 13.01
C GLN A 63 -14.44 -18.12 13.14
N PRO A 64 -13.26 -17.75 13.67
CA PRO A 64 -12.81 -16.36 13.69
C PRO A 64 -12.57 -15.85 12.27
N ALA A 65 -12.88 -14.58 12.03
CA ALA A 65 -12.54 -13.86 10.81
C ALA A 65 -11.56 -12.74 11.13
N LEU A 66 -10.50 -12.62 10.33
CA LEU A 66 -9.55 -11.53 10.40
C LEU A 66 -9.73 -10.63 9.17
N LEU A 67 -10.13 -9.38 9.41
CA LEU A 67 -10.15 -8.34 8.37
C LEU A 67 -8.84 -7.56 8.45
N ARG A 68 -8.15 -7.42 7.33
CA ARG A 68 -6.89 -6.68 7.24
C ARG A 68 -6.91 -5.76 6.04
N GLN A 69 -6.46 -4.53 6.24
CA GLN A 69 -6.26 -3.56 5.16
C GLN A 69 -4.91 -2.85 5.35
N VAL A 70 -4.15 -2.76 4.27
CA VAL A 70 -2.92 -1.97 4.22
C VAL A 70 -3.25 -0.58 3.69
N VAL A 71 -2.72 0.45 4.35
CA VAL A 71 -2.91 1.85 4.01
C VAL A 71 -1.56 2.53 3.97
N CYS A 72 -1.25 3.22 2.88
CA CYS A 72 -0.06 4.07 2.79
C CYS A 72 -0.40 5.48 3.26
N ALA A 73 0.37 5.98 4.22
CA ALA A 73 0.16 7.28 4.81
C ALA A 73 1.48 7.80 5.38
N ASP A 74 1.84 9.02 5.01
CA ASP A 74 2.91 9.78 5.62
C ASP A 74 2.41 11.22 5.83
N PRO A 75 2.19 11.67 7.09
CA PRO A 75 2.53 11.00 8.35
C PRO A 75 1.57 9.84 8.72
N ARG A 76 1.99 9.01 9.69
CA ARG A 76 1.15 7.94 10.27
C ARG A 76 -0.22 8.50 10.74
N PRO A 77 -1.34 7.82 10.43
CA PRO A 77 -2.66 8.27 10.86
C PRO A 77 -2.78 8.31 12.39
N ARG A 78 -3.53 9.30 12.91
CA ARG A 78 -3.80 9.42 14.36
C ARG A 78 -5.05 8.67 14.81
N ARG A 79 -5.93 8.30 13.87
CA ARG A 79 -7.20 7.63 14.13
C ARG A 79 -7.50 6.68 12.98
N VAL A 80 -7.89 5.45 13.33
CA VAL A 80 -8.44 4.43 12.42
C VAL A 80 -9.73 3.92 13.05
N VAL A 81 -10.76 3.75 12.22
CA VAL A 81 -12.08 3.26 12.63
C VAL A 81 -12.54 2.24 11.59
N TRP A 82 -12.97 1.08 12.07
CA TRP A 82 -13.68 0.08 11.27
C TRP A 82 -15.17 0.34 11.37
N GLU A 83 -15.86 0.40 10.22
CA GLU A 83 -17.30 0.66 10.15
C GLU A 83 -18.02 -0.50 9.49
N TRP A 84 -19.12 -0.96 10.09
CA TRP A 84 -19.99 -1.97 9.50
C TRP A 84 -21.45 -1.75 9.90
N GLY A 85 -22.28 -1.29 8.96
CA GLY A 85 -23.66 -0.90 9.24
C GLY A 85 -23.68 0.28 10.22
N SER A 86 -24.26 0.09 11.41
CA SER A 86 -24.25 1.08 12.50
C SER A 86 -23.10 0.91 13.50
N LEU A 87 -22.28 -0.14 13.35
CA LEU A 87 -21.14 -0.39 14.22
C LEU A 87 -19.95 0.46 13.78
N GLN A 88 -19.35 1.19 14.73
CA GLN A 88 -18.06 1.85 14.57
C GLN A 88 -17.12 1.35 15.66
N LEU A 89 -15.94 0.90 15.28
CA LEU A 89 -14.93 0.36 16.20
C LEU A 89 -13.59 1.03 15.93
N ALA A 90 -13.15 1.91 16.85
CA ALA A 90 -11.84 2.54 16.73
C ALA A 90 -10.72 1.55 17.06
N ALA A 91 -9.51 1.81 16.55
CA ALA A 91 -8.32 1.02 16.89
C ALA A 91 -8.16 0.84 18.41
N GLY A 92 -7.84 -0.38 18.85
CA GLY A 92 -7.74 -0.77 20.26
C GLY A 92 -9.07 -0.99 20.98
N GLN A 93 -10.23 -0.81 20.32
CA GLN A 93 -11.54 -1.04 20.93
C GLN A 93 -12.10 -2.43 20.60
N GLY A 94 -13.00 -2.91 21.47
CA GLY A 94 -13.77 -4.13 21.25
C GLY A 94 -15.25 -3.95 21.59
N GLN A 95 -16.12 -4.63 20.83
CA GLN A 95 -17.56 -4.66 21.10
C GLN A 95 -18.12 -6.06 20.77
N GLY A 96 -18.57 -6.78 21.80
CA GLY A 96 -19.10 -8.13 21.66
C GLY A 96 -18.05 -9.09 21.10
N ARG A 97 -18.29 -9.59 19.87
CA ARG A 97 -17.39 -10.51 19.17
C ARG A 97 -16.38 -9.84 18.24
N TYR A 98 -16.39 -8.50 18.16
CA TYR A 98 -15.53 -7.73 17.26
C TYR A 98 -14.45 -7.01 18.06
N HIS A 99 -13.21 -7.09 17.58
CA HIS A 99 -12.05 -6.44 18.18
C HIS A 99 -11.21 -5.80 17.09
N ALA A 100 -10.84 -4.53 17.28
CA ALA A 100 -9.92 -3.80 16.41
C ALA A 100 -8.55 -3.73 17.10
N GLU A 101 -7.51 -4.11 16.36
CA GLU A 101 -6.13 -4.01 16.83
C GLU A 101 -5.71 -2.55 17.06
N GLU A 102 -4.69 -2.35 17.89
CA GLU A 102 -4.06 -1.05 18.08
C GLU A 102 -3.29 -0.58 16.83
N LEU A 103 -3.05 0.73 16.76
CA LEU A 103 -2.56 1.46 15.59
C LEU A 103 -1.02 1.52 15.51
#